data_AF-A0A8S3IGR8-F1
#
_entry.id   AF-A0A8S3IGR8-F1
#
_cell.length_a   1.000
_cell.length_b   1.000
_cell.length_c   1.000
_cell.angle_alpha   90.00
_cell.angle_beta   90.00
_cell.angle_gamma   90.00
#
_symmetry.space_group_name_H-M   'P 1'
#
loop_
_entity.id
_entity.type
_entity.pdbx_description
1 polymer ?
#
loop_
_entity_poly.entity_id
_entity_poly.type
_entity_poly.pdbx_seq_one_letter_code
_entity_poly.pdbx_strand_id
1 'polypeptide(L)'
;FDSQPCDNMDRSMTIYEWYYNIPAVKWPKGCFYFTPFLYVVIQIQYFPSIINDVVYGEKIILIRERPKYTIGTYQIVTNSIEIQKTRAEFSCQYRSLPMQIFSIELYSTDEGKSISLYRVRNREVQSIIKGNLQWPENFYQVTNPVDIIASDYLRYGGKRQKGKISKGKNVENQNIENKNNANVDK
;
A
#
# COMPACT_ATOMS: atom_id res chain seq x y z
N PHE A 1 -6.28 20.91 -20.52
CA PHE A 1 -5.61 20.08 -19.50
C PHE A 1 -4.41 19.47 -20.18
N ASP A 2 -3.27 20.16 -20.06
CA ASP A 2 -2.01 19.69 -20.62
C ASP A 2 -1.64 18.36 -19.97
N SER A 3 -1.48 17.33 -20.81
CA SER A 3 -0.93 16.05 -20.42
C SER A 3 0.58 16.23 -20.20
N GLN A 4 0.94 16.65 -18.99
CA GLN A 4 2.32 16.56 -18.56
C GLN A 4 2.68 15.06 -18.50
N PRO A 5 3.73 14.59 -19.20
CA PRO A 5 4.20 13.23 -19.03
C PRO A 5 4.57 13.04 -17.56
N CYS A 6 4.16 11.93 -16.94
CA CYS A 6 4.60 11.60 -15.59
C CYS A 6 6.11 11.39 -15.62
N ASP A 7 6.85 12.47 -15.35
CA ASP A 7 8.30 12.53 -15.30
C ASP A 7 8.88 11.51 -14.31
N ASN A 8 10.11 11.12 -14.61
CA ASN A 8 10.98 10.12 -13.99
C ASN A 8 11.24 10.37 -12.49
N MET A 9 10.23 10.29 -11.64
CA MET A 9 10.45 10.08 -10.21
C MET A 9 10.80 8.61 -10.00
N ASP A 10 11.88 8.35 -9.26
CA ASP A 10 12.18 7.02 -8.72
C ASP A 10 10.94 6.52 -7.98
N ARG A 11 10.26 5.54 -8.57
CA ARG A 11 9.07 4.92 -7.99
C ARG A 11 9.52 3.71 -7.21
N SER A 12 9.38 3.75 -5.89
CA SER A 12 9.41 2.54 -5.08
C SER A 12 8.11 1.77 -5.27
N MET A 13 8.22 0.44 -5.22
CA MET A 13 7.08 -0.46 -5.28
C MET A 13 7.22 -1.50 -4.17
N THR A 14 6.21 -1.62 -3.32
CA THR A 14 6.13 -2.71 -2.34
C THR A 14 5.82 -4.01 -3.09
N ILE A 15 6.72 -5.00 -2.98
CA ILE A 15 6.57 -6.32 -3.62
C ILE A 15 6.31 -7.44 -2.60
N TYR A 16 6.60 -7.17 -1.32
CA TYR A 16 6.44 -8.11 -0.21
C TYR A 16 6.28 -7.30 1.07
N GLU A 17 5.47 -7.83 1.97
CA GLU A 17 5.22 -7.25 3.28
C GLU A 17 4.96 -8.37 4.29
N TRP A 18 5.45 -8.19 5.51
CA TRP A 18 5.31 -9.15 6.59
C TRP A 18 5.00 -8.43 7.89
N TYR A 19 4.07 -9.00 8.65
CA TYR A 19 3.68 -8.50 9.96
C TYR A 19 3.71 -9.64 10.97
N TYR A 20 4.15 -9.31 12.19
CA TYR A 20 4.13 -10.25 13.30
C TYR A 20 2.70 -10.80 13.50
N ASN A 21 2.57 -12.12 13.54
CA ASN A 21 1.31 -12.86 13.67
C ASN A 21 0.28 -12.68 12.55
N ILE A 22 0.65 -12.08 11.41
CA ILE A 22 -0.23 -12.05 10.23
C ILE A 22 0.34 -12.99 9.16
N PRO A 23 -0.43 -13.98 8.67
CA PRO A 23 0.05 -14.87 7.62
C PRO A 23 0.46 -14.09 6.38
N ALA A 24 1.66 -14.37 5.86
CA ALA A 24 2.11 -13.82 4.59
C ALA A 24 1.23 -14.31 3.43
N VAL A 25 0.97 -13.42 2.47
CA VAL A 25 0.24 -13.77 1.26
C VAL A 25 1.03 -14.77 0.43
N LYS A 26 0.33 -15.79 -0.06
CA LYS A 26 0.92 -16.80 -0.92
C LYS A 26 0.75 -16.36 -2.37
N TRP A 27 1.86 -16.26 -3.07
CA TRP A 27 1.83 -16.04 -4.51
C TRP A 27 1.22 -17.24 -5.22
N PRO A 28 0.40 -17.04 -6.28
CA PRO A 28 -0.11 -18.15 -7.07
C PRO A 28 1.04 -18.94 -7.71
N LYS A 29 0.85 -20.25 -7.88
CA LYS A 29 1.87 -21.13 -8.44
C LYS A 29 2.29 -20.66 -9.84
N GLY A 30 3.59 -20.54 -10.07
CA GLY A 30 4.14 -20.13 -11.37
C GLY A 30 4.08 -18.62 -11.66
N CYS A 31 3.64 -17.81 -10.69
CA CYS A 31 3.69 -16.37 -10.75
C CYS A 31 4.95 -15.84 -10.09
N PHE A 32 5.63 -14.91 -10.75
CA PHE A 32 6.83 -14.27 -10.21
C PHE A 32 6.78 -12.77 -10.47
N TYR A 33 7.39 -12.01 -9.57
CA TYR A 33 7.56 -10.58 -9.79
C TYR A 33 8.69 -10.33 -10.78
N PHE A 34 8.42 -9.59 -11.85
CA PHE A 34 9.48 -9.16 -12.76
C PHE A 34 10.22 -7.98 -12.13
N THR A 35 11.53 -8.11 -11.92
CA THR A 35 12.36 -7.08 -11.27
C THR A 35 13.15 -6.29 -12.31
N PRO A 36 12.60 -5.20 -12.90
CA PRO A 36 13.37 -4.29 -13.74
C PRO A 36 14.27 -3.35 -12.91
N PHE A 37 14.21 -3.43 -11.58
CA PHE A 37 14.87 -2.51 -10.65
C PHE A 37 16.28 -2.98 -10.28
N LEU A 38 17.19 -2.03 -10.05
CA LEU A 38 18.59 -2.29 -9.69
C LEU A 38 18.78 -2.61 -8.19
N TYR A 39 17.86 -2.16 -7.35
CA TYR A 39 17.99 -2.22 -5.90
C TYR A 39 16.75 -2.82 -5.26
N VAL A 40 16.97 -3.53 -4.16
CA VAL A 40 15.93 -3.93 -3.22
C VAL A 40 16.16 -3.14 -1.94
N VAL A 41 15.12 -2.47 -1.47
CA VAL A 41 15.14 -1.75 -0.19
C VAL A 41 14.31 -2.56 0.81
N ILE A 42 14.91 -2.86 1.97
CA ILE A 42 14.22 -3.52 3.07
C ILE A 42 13.95 -2.46 4.14
N GLN A 43 12.66 -2.25 4.44
CA GLN A 43 12.22 -1.40 5.54
C GLN A 43 11.77 -2.29 6.70
N ILE A 44 12.33 -2.07 7.89
CA ILE A 44 11.97 -2.80 9.11
C ILE A 44 11.46 -1.81 10.14
N GLN A 45 10.23 -2.00 10.59
CA GLN A 45 9.64 -1.24 11.69
C GLN A 45 9.79 -2.03 13.00
N TYR A 46 10.59 -1.52 13.92
CA TYR A 46 10.77 -2.12 15.25
C TYR A 46 9.73 -1.60 16.24
N PHE A 47 9.18 -2.50 17.05
CA PHE A 47 8.38 -2.13 18.22
C PHE A 47 9.25 -2.26 19.49
N PRO A 48 9.24 -1.26 20.39
CA PRO A 48 10.13 -1.23 21.56
C PRO A 48 10.04 -2.48 22.46
N SER A 49 8.90 -3.16 22.46
CA SER A 49 8.64 -4.38 23.23
C SER A 49 9.30 -5.65 22.67
N ILE A 50 9.94 -5.58 21.50
CA ILE A 50 10.48 -6.74 20.77
C ILE A 50 12.02 -6.65 20.63
N ILE A 51 12.65 -5.64 21.25
CA ILE A 51 14.11 -5.44 21.17
C ILE A 51 14.81 -6.43 22.13
N ASN A 52 14.97 -7.66 21.65
CA ASN A 52 16.06 -8.55 22.04
C ASN A 52 17.05 -8.60 20.87
N ASP A 53 18.29 -9.09 21.09
CA ASP A 53 19.34 -9.25 20.08
C ASP A 53 18.97 -10.27 18.97
N VAL A 54 17.95 -9.96 18.17
CA VAL A 54 17.39 -10.82 17.13
C VAL A 54 17.64 -10.17 15.78
N VAL A 55 18.30 -10.90 14.89
CA VAL A 55 18.47 -10.49 13.49
C VAL A 55 17.22 -10.91 12.71
N TYR A 56 16.42 -9.93 12.32
CA TYR A 56 15.29 -10.14 11.40
C TYR A 56 15.75 -9.98 9.95
N GLY A 57 15.23 -10.84 9.07
CA GLY A 57 15.56 -10.78 7.66
C GLY A 57 14.69 -11.73 6.84
N GLU A 58 14.69 -11.51 5.53
CA GLU A 58 13.91 -12.30 4.58
C GLU A 58 14.79 -12.90 3.50
N LYS A 59 14.45 -14.11 3.05
CA LYS A 59 15.18 -14.79 1.98
C LYS A 59 14.53 -14.47 0.63
N ILE A 60 15.25 -13.75 -0.21
CA ILE A 60 14.84 -13.47 -1.59
C ILE A 60 15.40 -14.55 -2.52
N ILE A 61 14.54 -15.15 -3.33
CA ILE A 61 14.92 -16.14 -4.35
C ILE A 61 14.81 -15.47 -5.72
N LEU A 62 15.94 -15.38 -6.43
CA LEU A 62 16.01 -14.83 -7.78
C LEU A 62 16.07 -15.97 -8.80
N ILE A 63 15.23 -15.88 -9.84
CA ILE A 63 15.15 -16.87 -10.92
C ILE A 63 15.39 -16.13 -12.24
N ARG A 64 16.24 -16.67 -13.11
CA ARG A 64 16.56 -16.06 -14.41
C ARG A 64 15.54 -16.38 -15.51
N GLU A 65 14.76 -17.44 -15.32
CA GLU A 65 13.74 -17.85 -16.27
C GLU A 65 12.61 -16.84 -16.36
N ARG A 66 12.10 -16.59 -17.57
CA ARG A 66 10.95 -15.72 -17.76
C ARG A 66 9.70 -16.40 -17.23
N PRO A 67 8.95 -15.77 -16.31
CA PRO A 67 7.76 -16.40 -15.75
C PRO A 67 6.63 -16.43 -16.78
N LYS A 68 5.76 -17.44 -16.66
CA LYS A 68 4.53 -17.50 -17.48
C LYS A 68 3.55 -16.38 -17.12
N TYR A 69 3.51 -16.01 -15.84
CA TYR A 69 2.67 -14.94 -15.31
C TYR A 69 3.52 -14.00 -14.45
N THR A 70 3.35 -12.71 -14.67
CA THR A 70 4.05 -11.67 -13.92
C THR A 70 3.14 -11.10 -12.85
N ILE A 71 3.64 -11.01 -11.62
CA ILE A 71 2.98 -10.28 -10.55
C ILE A 71 3.27 -8.79 -10.75
N GLY A 72 2.22 -7.98 -10.64
CA GLY A 72 2.32 -6.53 -10.66
C GLY A 72 1.33 -5.92 -9.68
N THR A 73 1.48 -4.63 -9.45
CA THR A 73 0.65 -3.86 -8.52
C THR A 73 -0.21 -2.89 -9.30
N TYR A 74 -1.51 -2.87 -9.01
CA TYR A 74 -2.44 -1.86 -9.53
C TYR A 74 -2.85 -0.95 -8.38
N GLN A 75 -2.32 0.27 -8.37
CA GLN A 75 -2.59 1.23 -7.31
C GLN A 75 -3.83 2.07 -7.61
N ILE A 76 -4.63 2.26 -6.58
CA ILE A 76 -5.80 3.11 -6.62
C ILE A 76 -5.68 4.12 -5.49
N VAL A 77 -5.42 5.38 -5.84
CA VAL A 77 -5.10 6.43 -4.89
C VAL A 77 -6.08 7.59 -5.02
N THR A 78 -6.46 8.18 -3.90
CA THR A 78 -7.34 9.35 -3.83
C THR A 78 -6.60 10.50 -3.13
N ASN A 79 -6.11 11.46 -3.91
CA ASN A 79 -5.25 12.54 -3.40
C ASN A 79 -6.01 13.74 -2.83
N SER A 80 -7.34 13.81 -2.99
CA SER A 80 -8.11 15.04 -2.76
C SER A 80 -9.47 14.79 -2.10
N ILE A 81 -9.48 14.03 -0.99
CA ILE A 81 -10.67 13.97 -0.14
C ILE A 81 -10.70 15.25 0.68
N GLU A 82 -11.60 16.16 0.33
CA GLU A 82 -11.85 17.37 1.11
C GLU A 82 -12.11 17.01 2.58
N ILE A 83 -11.47 17.71 3.51
CA ILE A 83 -11.46 17.36 4.95
C ILE A 83 -12.90 17.30 5.52
N GLN A 84 -13.83 18.05 4.95
CA GLN A 84 -15.23 18.07 5.37
C GLN A 84 -16.05 16.88 4.86
N LYS A 85 -15.58 16.20 3.80
CA LYS A 85 -16.26 15.03 3.24
C LYS A 85 -15.86 13.77 4.01
N THR A 86 -16.87 13.09 4.53
CA THR A 86 -16.72 11.82 5.26
C THR A 86 -16.70 10.59 4.33
N ARG A 87 -16.92 10.80 3.03
CA ARG A 87 -16.98 9.76 2.00
C ARG A 87 -16.19 10.20 0.77
N ALA A 88 -15.48 9.26 0.17
CA ALA A 88 -14.82 9.43 -1.11
C ALA A 88 -15.21 8.30 -2.04
N GLU A 89 -15.57 8.65 -3.27
CA GLU A 89 -15.95 7.69 -4.30
C GLU A 89 -15.30 8.07 -5.61
N PHE A 90 -14.84 7.08 -6.36
CA PHE A 90 -14.42 7.26 -7.73
C PHE A 90 -14.62 5.96 -8.50
N SER A 91 -14.60 6.09 -9.82
CA SER A 91 -14.82 4.99 -10.75
C SER A 91 -13.87 5.18 -11.91
N CYS A 92 -12.96 4.23 -12.12
CA CYS A 92 -12.01 4.27 -13.22
C CYS A 92 -12.30 3.11 -14.18
N GLN A 93 -12.30 3.40 -15.48
CA GLN A 93 -12.36 2.35 -16.49
C GLN A 93 -10.98 1.72 -16.64
N TYR A 94 -10.91 0.40 -16.58
CA TYR A 94 -9.69 -0.36 -16.80
C TYR A 94 -9.36 -0.43 -18.30
N ARG A 95 -8.11 -0.14 -18.66
CA ARG A 95 -7.66 -0.02 -20.06
C ARG A 95 -6.39 -0.82 -20.39
N SER A 96 -5.97 -1.71 -19.49
CA SER A 96 -4.74 -2.51 -19.68
C SER A 96 -5.05 -3.97 -20.00
N LEU A 97 -3.99 -4.80 -20.10
CA LEU A 97 -4.07 -6.24 -20.29
C LEU A 97 -4.82 -6.90 -19.11
N PRO A 98 -5.53 -8.03 -19.33
CA PRO A 98 -6.23 -8.73 -18.26
C PRO A 98 -5.35 -9.01 -17.04
N MET A 99 -5.88 -8.76 -15.85
CA MET A 99 -5.23 -9.09 -14.58
C MET A 99 -6.16 -9.90 -13.68
N GLN A 100 -5.58 -10.68 -12.76
CA GLN A 100 -6.32 -11.38 -11.72
C GLN A 100 -5.85 -10.87 -10.36
N ILE A 101 -6.77 -10.36 -9.55
CA ILE A 101 -6.48 -9.88 -8.20
C ILE A 101 -6.41 -11.09 -7.27
N PHE A 102 -5.24 -11.34 -6.68
CA PHE A 102 -5.04 -12.42 -5.71
C PHE A 102 -4.75 -11.91 -4.28
N SER A 103 -4.27 -10.66 -4.16
CA SER A 103 -4.06 -9.99 -2.88
C SER A 103 -4.36 -8.50 -2.98
N ILE A 104 -4.65 -7.87 -1.84
CA ILE A 104 -4.96 -6.44 -1.72
C ILE A 104 -4.27 -5.89 -0.49
N GLU A 105 -3.56 -4.79 -0.65
CA GLU A 105 -3.05 -3.96 0.44
C GLU A 105 -3.97 -2.76 0.62
N LEU A 106 -4.20 -2.38 1.88
CA LEU A 106 -5.01 -1.22 2.23
C LEU A 106 -4.15 -0.23 3.01
N TYR A 107 -4.14 1.02 2.54
CA TYR A 107 -3.41 2.11 3.17
C TYR A 107 -4.34 3.29 3.45
N SER A 108 -4.22 3.88 4.63
CA SER A 108 -4.91 5.12 5.01
C SER A 108 -4.25 5.73 6.24
N THR A 109 -4.37 7.05 6.39
CA THR A 109 -4.13 7.70 7.68
C THR A 109 -5.15 7.24 8.74
N ASP A 110 -4.90 7.54 10.02
CA ASP A 110 -5.76 7.25 11.19
C ASP A 110 -7.23 7.73 11.07
N GLU A 111 -7.51 8.55 10.07
CA GLU A 111 -8.84 9.06 9.78
C GLU A 111 -9.66 8.10 8.90
N GLY A 112 -9.02 7.10 8.31
CA GLY A 112 -9.68 6.03 7.56
C GLY A 112 -10.60 5.21 8.45
N LYS A 113 -11.77 4.83 7.93
CA LYS A 113 -12.70 3.94 8.63
C LYS A 113 -12.94 2.66 7.85
N SER A 114 -13.39 2.78 6.61
CA SER A 114 -13.74 1.61 5.82
C SER A 114 -13.56 1.86 4.34
N ILE A 115 -13.29 0.80 3.60
CA ILE A 115 -13.17 0.80 2.16
C ILE A 115 -14.05 -0.27 1.55
N SER A 116 -14.52 -0.01 0.34
CA SER A 116 -15.10 -1.01 -0.54
C SER A 116 -14.59 -0.80 -1.96
N LEU A 117 -14.29 -1.91 -2.65
CA LEU A 117 -13.87 -1.92 -4.04
C LEU A 117 -14.70 -2.95 -4.80
N TYR A 118 -15.17 -2.56 -5.98
CA TYR A 118 -16.01 -3.38 -6.83
C TYR A 118 -15.51 -3.37 -8.27
N ARG A 119 -15.71 -4.50 -8.95
CA ARG A 119 -15.70 -4.56 -10.42
C ARG A 119 -17.11 -4.35 -10.93
N VAL A 120 -17.27 -3.51 -11.95
CA VAL A 120 -18.51 -3.37 -12.69
C VAL A 120 -18.28 -3.78 -14.14
N ARG A 121 -18.99 -4.82 -14.59
CA ARG A 121 -18.94 -5.37 -15.96
C ARG A 121 -20.36 -5.62 -16.43
N ASN A 122 -20.75 -5.11 -17.60
CA ASN A 122 -22.10 -5.33 -18.16
C ASN A 122 -23.25 -5.01 -17.19
N ARG A 123 -23.10 -3.94 -16.39
CA ARG A 123 -24.01 -3.52 -15.30
C ARG A 123 -24.07 -4.45 -14.08
N GLU A 124 -23.35 -5.57 -14.08
CA GLU A 124 -23.17 -6.41 -12.90
C GLU A 124 -22.08 -5.84 -11.99
N VAL A 125 -22.31 -5.92 -10.67
CA VAL A 125 -21.39 -5.42 -9.65
C VAL A 125 -20.88 -6.60 -8.83
N GLN A 126 -19.57 -6.84 -8.86
CA GLN A 126 -18.91 -7.86 -8.05
C GLN A 126 -18.03 -7.19 -6.99
N SER A 127 -18.22 -7.57 -5.72
CA SER A 127 -17.38 -7.12 -4.62
C SER A 127 -15.99 -7.74 -4.73
N ILE A 128 -14.96 -6.90 -4.73
CA ILE A 128 -13.55 -7.32 -4.65
C ILE A 128 -13.12 -7.31 -3.19
N ILE A 129 -13.35 -6.21 -2.48
CA ILE A 129 -13.05 -6.10 -1.04
C ILE A 129 -14.05 -5.20 -0.32
N LYS A 130 -14.30 -5.53 0.94
CA LYS A 130 -14.86 -4.64 1.96
C LYS A 130 -13.93 -4.73 3.16
N GLY A 131 -13.26 -3.65 3.50
CA GLY A 131 -12.18 -3.65 4.49
C GLY A 131 -12.30 -2.55 5.52
N ASN A 132 -11.60 -2.73 6.64
CA ASN A 132 -11.38 -1.70 7.63
C ASN A 132 -10.02 -1.04 7.39
N LEU A 133 -10.00 0.28 7.24
CA LEU A 133 -8.77 1.05 6.98
C LEU A 133 -7.91 1.25 8.24
N GLN A 134 -8.27 0.62 9.35
CA GLN A 134 -7.49 0.57 10.60
C GLN A 134 -6.93 -0.83 10.86
N TRP A 135 -7.13 -1.77 9.93
CA TRP A 135 -6.37 -3.01 9.97
C TRP A 135 -4.89 -2.73 9.68
N PRO A 136 -3.98 -3.60 10.13
CA PRO A 136 -2.57 -3.50 9.77
C PRO A 136 -2.40 -3.35 8.26
N GLU A 137 -1.50 -2.45 7.86
CA GLU A 137 -1.13 -2.26 6.46
C GLU A 137 -0.42 -3.55 6.03
N ASN A 138 -1.11 -4.48 5.37
CA ASN A 138 -0.53 -5.73 4.92
C ASN A 138 -1.24 -6.16 3.64
N PHE A 139 -0.62 -7.04 2.87
CA PHE A 139 -1.32 -7.77 1.83
C PHE A 139 -2.31 -8.75 2.46
N TYR A 140 -3.57 -8.64 2.08
CA TYR A 140 -4.64 -9.58 2.42
C TYR A 140 -4.91 -10.49 1.24
N GLN A 141 -4.94 -11.81 1.48
CA GLN A 141 -5.28 -12.79 0.46
C GLN A 141 -6.75 -12.63 0.04
N VAL A 142 -7.00 -12.51 -1.26
CA VAL A 142 -8.35 -12.56 -1.81
C VAL A 142 -8.80 -14.02 -1.88
N THR A 143 -9.93 -14.36 -1.26
CA THR A 143 -10.44 -15.74 -1.19
C THR A 143 -10.89 -16.26 -2.55
N ASN A 144 -11.54 -15.40 -3.35
CA ASN A 144 -12.00 -15.72 -4.69
C ASN A 144 -11.37 -14.72 -5.66
N PRO A 145 -10.30 -15.11 -6.38
CA PRO A 145 -9.60 -14.21 -7.28
C PRO A 145 -10.56 -13.58 -8.29
N VAL A 146 -10.45 -12.27 -8.50
CA VAL A 146 -11.32 -11.52 -9.41
C VAL A 146 -10.53 -11.14 -10.66
N ASP A 147 -11.03 -11.53 -11.83
CA ASP A 147 -10.48 -11.09 -13.10
C ASP A 147 -10.94 -9.67 -13.42
N ILE A 148 -10.01 -8.83 -13.88
CA ILE A 148 -10.26 -7.49 -14.41
C ILE A 148 -9.78 -7.47 -15.85
N ILE A 149 -10.66 -7.06 -16.76
CA ILE A 149 -10.38 -6.98 -18.20
C ILE A 149 -10.64 -5.56 -18.71
N ALA A 150 -10.14 -5.27 -19.91
CA ALA A 150 -10.38 -3.98 -20.54
C ALA A 150 -11.89 -3.66 -20.61
N SER A 151 -12.24 -2.41 -20.31
CA SER A 151 -13.62 -1.89 -20.20
C SER A 151 -14.36 -2.17 -18.90
N ASP A 152 -13.83 -3.00 -18.00
CA ASP A 152 -14.36 -3.07 -16.63
C ASP A 152 -14.22 -1.71 -15.93
N TYR A 153 -15.15 -1.39 -15.02
CA TYR A 153 -14.99 -0.27 -14.12
C TYR A 153 -14.61 -0.75 -12.72
N LEU A 154 -13.54 -0.19 -12.17
CA LEU A 154 -13.18 -0.34 -10.77
C LEU A 154 -13.81 0.81 -9.98
N ARG A 155 -14.77 0.48 -9.13
CA ARG A 155 -15.49 1.43 -8.28
C ARG A 155 -15.04 1.33 -6.85
N TYR A 156 -14.55 2.44 -6.31
CA TYR A 156 -14.13 2.57 -4.93
C TYR A 156 -15.14 3.39 -4.13
N GLY A 157 -15.33 3.00 -2.87
CA GLY A 157 -16.01 3.80 -1.87
C GLY A 157 -15.28 3.72 -0.53
N GLY A 158 -14.76 4.86 -0.06
CA GLY A 158 -14.08 5.00 1.22
C GLY A 158 -14.87 5.87 2.19
N LYS A 159 -14.73 5.59 3.50
CA LYS A 159 -15.31 6.39 4.58
C LYS A 159 -14.24 6.80 5.58
N ARG A 160 -14.37 8.00 6.12
CA ARG A 160 -13.54 8.53 7.22
C ARG A 160 -14.24 8.41 8.58
N GLN A 161 -13.46 8.41 9.66
CA GLN A 161 -13.95 8.47 11.02
C GLN A 161 -14.60 9.85 11.27
N LYS A 162 -15.77 9.88 11.92
CA LYS A 162 -16.40 11.15 12.32
C LYS A 162 -15.67 11.70 13.55
N GLY A 163 -15.28 12.97 13.53
CA GLY A 163 -14.80 13.71 14.71
C GLY A 163 -13.29 13.68 14.97
N LYS A 164 -12.49 12.86 14.26
CA LYS A 164 -11.03 13.02 14.23
C LYS A 164 -10.67 13.91 13.03
N ILE A 165 -10.62 15.21 13.27
CA ILE A 165 -9.79 16.09 12.45
C ILE A 165 -8.41 15.97 13.07
N SER A 166 -7.45 15.34 12.39
CA SER A 166 -6.07 15.48 12.85
C SER A 166 -5.72 16.97 12.78
N LYS A 167 -5.67 17.66 13.92
CA LYS A 167 -4.93 18.91 14.01
C LYS A 167 -3.52 18.54 13.57
N GLY A 168 -3.06 19.13 12.46
CA GLY A 168 -1.71 18.90 11.98
C GLY A 168 -0.75 18.95 13.16
N LYS A 169 0.13 17.96 13.28
CA LYS A 169 1.25 18.06 14.20
C LYS A 169 1.98 19.35 13.82
N ASN A 170 1.80 20.40 14.61
CA ASN A 170 2.73 21.51 14.62
C ASN A 170 4.06 20.86 14.95
N VAL A 171 4.94 20.80 13.96
CA VAL A 171 6.36 20.64 14.21
C VAL A 171 6.78 21.94 14.87
N GLU A 172 6.56 22.04 16.19
CA GLU A 172 7.27 22.99 17.00
C GLU A 172 8.75 22.64 16.84
N ASN A 173 9.50 23.57 16.26
CA ASN A 173 10.95 23.62 16.27
C ASN A 173 11.41 23.32 17.70
N GLN A 174 11.85 22.08 17.94
CA GLN A 174 12.71 21.81 19.07
C GLN A 174 14.04 22.49 18.75
N ASN A 175 14.15 23.73 19.20
CA ASN A 175 15.42 24.40 19.45
C ASN A 175 16.23 23.46 20.36
N ILE A 176 17.14 22.70 19.75
CA ILE A 176 18.23 22.05 20.46
C ILE A 176 19.14 23.19 20.89
N GLU A 177 18.91 23.71 22.10
CA GLU A 177 19.88 24.53 22.80
C GLU A 177 21.15 23.70 23.00
N ASN A 178 22.21 24.12 22.33
CA ASN A 178 23.58 23.69 22.59
C ASN A 178 23.92 23.93 24.07
N LYS A 179 23.92 22.87 24.89
CA LYS A 179 24.68 22.81 26.13
C LYS A 179 25.86 21.86 25.96
N ASN A 180 26.86 22.31 25.19
CA ASN A 180 28.21 21.79 25.30
C ASN A 180 28.86 22.40 26.55
N ASN A 181 28.59 21.82 27.72
CA ASN A 181 29.50 21.95 28.86
C ASN A 181 30.61 20.91 28.68
N ALA A 182 31.64 21.29 27.93
CA ALA A 182 32.92 20.62 27.98
C ALA A 182 33.60 21.04 29.30
N ASN A 183 33.46 20.21 30.34
CA ASN A 183 34.42 20.22 31.45
C ASN A 183 35.74 19.66 30.90
N VAL A 184 36.68 20.58 30.68
CA VAL A 184 38.10 20.31 30.56
C VAL A 184 38.65 20.35 31.98
N ASP A 185 38.86 19.19 32.59
CA ASP A 185 39.73 19.08 33.76
C ASP A 185 41.09 18.55 33.31
N LYS A 186 42.10 19.38 33.58
CA LYS A 186 43.52 19.06 33.66
C LYS A 186 43.85 18.63 35.08
#